data_AF-A0A1S3I4D5-F1
#
_entry.id   AF-A0A1S3I4D5-F1
#
_cell.length_a   1.000
_cell.length_b   1.000
_cell.length_c   1.000
_cell.angle_alpha   90.00
_cell.angle_beta   90.00
_cell.angle_gamma   90.00
#
_symmetry.space_group_name_H-M   'P 1'
#
loop_
_entity.id
_entity.type
_entity.pdbx_description
1 polymer ?
#
loop_
_entity_poly.entity_id
_entity_poly.type
_entity_poly.pdbx_seq_one_letter_code
_entity_poly.pdbx_strand_id
1 'polypeptide(L)'
;MSTVKTADLTELKSLAAPPQDVKSILHAVVLLLGYPEKLASNWKFVRKVMVHKGEQGMMHGMEHFDAKKVSKVSAVKARALLDSLNVERVKQVSRASVSFLLWAKSHLEEVEAAVI
;
A
#
# COMPACT_ATOMS: atom_id res chain seq x y z
N MET A 1 10.59 4.36 12.54
CA MET A 1 10.01 3.92 11.26
C MET A 1 9.14 2.71 11.50
N SER A 2 7.91 2.70 11.00
CA SER A 2 6.96 1.60 11.24
C SER A 2 7.27 0.43 10.32
N THR A 3 7.93 -0.60 10.84
CA THR A 3 8.21 -1.84 10.10
C THR A 3 6.91 -2.60 9.86
N VAL A 4 6.58 -2.81 8.59
CA VAL A 4 5.43 -3.64 8.18
C VAL A 4 5.73 -5.10 8.51
N LYS A 5 4.81 -5.75 9.23
CA LYS A 5 5.00 -7.12 9.69
C LYS A 5 4.23 -8.10 8.82
N THR A 6 4.80 -9.30 8.66
CA THR A 6 4.12 -10.42 7.99
C THR A 6 2.83 -10.87 8.70
N ALA A 7 2.75 -10.62 10.01
CA ALA A 7 1.54 -10.83 10.80
C ALA A 7 0.40 -9.89 10.37
N ASP A 8 0.68 -8.59 10.19
CA ASP A 8 -0.29 -7.61 9.72
C ASP A 8 -0.82 -8.01 8.34
N LEU A 9 0.06 -8.38 7.42
CA LEU A 9 -0.32 -8.88 6.09
C LEU A 9 -1.22 -10.13 6.17
N THR A 10 -0.95 -11.00 7.14
CA THR A 10 -1.74 -12.23 7.34
C THR A 10 -3.14 -11.93 7.87
N GLU A 11 -3.30 -10.93 8.71
CA GLU A 11 -4.60 -10.43 9.13
C GLU A 11 -5.35 -9.81 7.94
N LEU A 12 -4.72 -8.90 7.20
CA LEU A 12 -5.37 -8.19 6.09
C LEU A 12 -5.80 -9.11 4.94
N LYS A 13 -4.98 -10.12 4.60
CA LYS A 13 -5.33 -11.07 3.52
C LYS A 13 -6.46 -12.03 3.89
N SER A 14 -6.77 -12.17 5.19
CA SER A 14 -7.88 -13.02 5.66
C SER A 14 -9.25 -12.37 5.47
N LEU A 15 -9.30 -11.05 5.28
CA LEU A 15 -10.53 -10.30 5.09
C LEU A 15 -11.21 -10.68 3.77
N ALA A 16 -12.41 -11.26 3.86
CA ALA A 16 -13.24 -11.55 2.69
C ALA A 16 -13.71 -10.26 2.00
N ALA A 17 -14.13 -9.27 2.79
CA ALA A 17 -14.58 -7.96 2.35
C ALA A 17 -13.94 -6.87 3.22
N PRO A 18 -12.75 -6.36 2.87
CA PRO A 18 -12.08 -5.35 3.68
C PRO A 18 -12.82 -4.01 3.67
N PRO A 19 -12.74 -3.23 4.76
CA PRO A 19 -13.23 -1.85 4.81
C PRO A 19 -12.61 -0.98 3.71
N GLN A 20 -13.31 0.08 3.30
CA GLN A 20 -12.87 0.94 2.20
C GLN A 20 -11.52 1.62 2.48
N ASP A 21 -11.26 2.01 3.73
CA ASP A 21 -9.98 2.59 4.14
C ASP A 21 -8.83 1.60 3.90
N VAL A 22 -9.01 0.33 4.32
CA VAL A 22 -8.02 -0.74 4.14
C VAL A 22 -7.75 -0.99 2.66
N LYS A 23 -8.81 -1.02 1.84
CA LYS A 23 -8.67 -1.14 0.37
C LYS A 23 -7.87 0.01 -0.20
N SER A 24 -8.14 1.24 0.23
CA SER A 24 -7.47 2.45 -0.27
C SER A 24 -5.99 2.46 0.08
N ILE A 25 -5.63 2.05 1.30
CA ILE A 25 -4.24 1.89 1.75
C ILE A 25 -3.51 0.87 0.88
N LEU A 26 -4.07 -0.34 0.76
CA LEU A 26 -3.42 -1.42 0.01
C LEU A 26 -3.37 -1.16 -1.50
N HIS A 27 -4.37 -0.46 -2.04
CA HIS A 27 -4.35 0.03 -3.41
C HIS A 27 -3.18 1.01 -3.61
N ALA A 28 -3.03 2.00 -2.73
CA ALA A 28 -1.91 2.94 -2.79
C ALA A 28 -0.55 2.22 -2.72
N VAL A 29 -0.39 1.24 -1.81
CA VAL A 29 0.82 0.42 -1.74
C VAL A 29 1.10 -0.27 -3.07
N VAL A 30 0.11 -0.96 -3.65
CA VAL A 30 0.28 -1.67 -4.93
C VAL A 30 0.63 -0.72 -6.09
N LEU A 31 0.08 0.49 -6.11
CA LEU A 31 0.47 1.53 -7.08
C LEU A 31 1.92 1.98 -6.92
N LEU A 32 2.37 2.17 -5.69
CA LEU A 32 3.76 2.53 -5.37
C LEU A 32 4.72 1.40 -5.76
N LEU A 33 4.31 0.14 -5.64
CA LEU A 33 5.07 -1.02 -6.12
C LEU A 33 5.12 -1.15 -7.65
N GLY A 34 4.55 -0.20 -8.39
CA GLY A 34 4.63 -0.14 -9.86
C GLY A 34 3.58 -0.95 -10.60
N TYR A 35 2.59 -1.51 -9.90
CA TYR A 35 1.51 -2.23 -10.57
C TYR A 35 0.53 -1.27 -11.26
N PRO A 36 -0.05 -1.66 -12.41
CA PRO A 36 -1.05 -0.86 -13.11
C PRO A 36 -2.29 -0.60 -12.24
N GLU A 37 -2.80 0.63 -12.29
CA GLU A 37 -4.00 1.05 -11.55
C GLU A 37 -5.21 0.15 -11.77
N LYS A 38 -5.47 -0.27 -13.02
CA LYS A 38 -6.60 -1.17 -13.34
C LYS A 38 -6.57 -2.48 -12.53
N LEU A 39 -5.37 -2.94 -12.18
CA LEU A 39 -5.17 -4.12 -11.35
C LEU A 39 -5.19 -3.74 -9.86
N ALA A 40 -4.55 -2.62 -9.51
CA ALA A 40 -4.45 -2.15 -8.14
C ALA A 40 -5.82 -1.76 -7.52
N SER A 41 -6.79 -1.35 -8.34
CA SER A 41 -8.17 -1.10 -7.89
C SER A 41 -8.99 -2.39 -7.65
N ASN A 42 -8.50 -3.54 -8.09
CA ASN A 42 -9.18 -4.82 -7.94
C ASN A 42 -8.71 -5.56 -6.67
N TRP A 43 -9.59 -5.69 -5.68
CA TRP A 43 -9.27 -6.38 -4.43
C TRP A 43 -8.75 -7.81 -4.62
N LYS A 44 -9.27 -8.57 -5.59
CA LYS A 44 -8.78 -9.94 -5.85
C LYS A 44 -7.31 -9.93 -6.28
N PHE A 45 -6.92 -8.93 -7.09
CA PHE A 45 -5.55 -8.77 -7.51
C PHE A 45 -4.66 -8.30 -6.36
N VAL A 46 -5.07 -7.26 -5.62
CA VAL A 46 -4.34 -6.79 -4.43
C VAL A 46 -4.10 -7.94 -3.45
N ARG A 47 -5.14 -8.75 -3.17
CA ARG A 47 -5.03 -9.93 -2.33
C ARG A 47 -4.08 -10.98 -2.91
N LYS A 48 -4.04 -11.17 -4.23
CA LYS A 48 -3.06 -12.03 -4.90
C LYS A 48 -1.62 -11.55 -4.65
N VAL A 49 -1.36 -10.26 -4.77
CA VAL A 49 -0.04 -9.66 -4.51
C VAL A 49 0.37 -9.83 -3.04
N MET A 50 -0.58 -9.73 -2.10
CA MET A 50 -0.31 -9.98 -0.66
C MET A 50 0.05 -11.43 -0.34
N VAL A 51 -0.54 -12.42 -1.03
CA VAL A 51 -0.25 -13.85 -0.76
C VAL A 51 0.98 -14.35 -1.51
N HIS A 52 1.40 -13.65 -2.57
CA HIS A 52 2.55 -14.05 -3.36
C HIS A 52 3.85 -13.93 -2.55
N LYS A 53 4.76 -14.88 -2.76
CA LYS A 53 6.07 -14.94 -2.12
C LYS A 53 7.16 -14.61 -3.14
N GLY A 54 8.26 -13.99 -2.71
CA GLY A 54 9.35 -13.59 -3.61
C GLY A 54 9.05 -12.29 -4.36
N GLU A 55 9.67 -12.10 -5.52
CA GLU A 55 9.78 -10.79 -6.20
C GLU A 55 8.45 -10.11 -6.54
N GLN A 56 7.41 -10.89 -6.85
CA GLN A 56 6.07 -10.34 -7.15
C GLN A 56 5.20 -10.17 -5.90
N GLY A 57 5.74 -10.46 -4.72
CA GLY A 57 5.05 -10.34 -3.44
C GLY A 57 5.11 -8.93 -2.87
N MET A 58 4.04 -8.54 -2.18
CA MET A 58 3.95 -7.21 -1.55
C MET A 58 5.12 -6.93 -0.61
N MET A 59 5.47 -7.88 0.27
CA MET A 59 6.54 -7.68 1.26
C MET A 59 7.90 -7.46 0.60
N HIS A 60 8.23 -8.25 -0.42
CA HIS A 60 9.49 -8.09 -1.15
C HIS A 60 9.53 -6.76 -1.89
N GLY A 61 8.44 -6.38 -2.55
CA GLY A 61 8.34 -5.08 -3.21
C GLY A 61 8.51 -3.90 -2.25
N MET A 62 7.98 -4.01 -1.03
CA MET A 62 8.13 -2.97 0.01
C MET A 62 9.54 -2.90 0.60
N GLU A 63 10.23 -4.05 0.70
CA GLU A 63 11.62 -4.15 1.16
C GLU A 63 12.61 -3.60 0.13
N HIS A 64 12.36 -3.87 -1.16
CA HIS A 64 13.21 -3.43 -2.28
C HIS A 64 12.62 -2.23 -3.03
N PHE A 65 11.82 -1.43 -2.34
CA PHE A 65 11.16 -0.27 -2.93
C PHE A 65 12.17 0.74 -3.46
N ASP A 66 11.90 1.28 -4.65
CA ASP A 66 12.74 2.30 -5.30
C ASP A 66 11.85 3.45 -5.78
N ALA A 67 11.93 4.57 -5.06
CA ALA A 67 11.14 5.78 -5.31
C ALA A 67 11.30 6.29 -6.76
N LYS A 68 12.48 6.11 -7.37
CA LYS A 68 12.78 6.61 -8.72
C LYS A 68 12.07 5.83 -9.83
N LYS A 69 11.59 4.62 -9.54
CA LYS A 69 10.86 3.77 -10.50
C LYS A 69 9.35 4.02 -10.47
N VAL A 70 8.85 4.79 -9.51
CA VAL A 70 7.42 5.08 -9.39
C VAL A 70 7.03 6.15 -10.40
N SER A 71 6.03 5.87 -11.23
CA SER A 71 5.52 6.87 -12.17
C SER A 71 4.81 8.01 -11.44
N LYS A 72 4.92 9.24 -11.97
CA LYS A 72 4.20 10.41 -11.45
C LYS A 72 2.68 10.17 -11.37
N VAL A 73 2.12 9.45 -12.33
CA VAL A 73 0.68 9.11 -12.35
C VAL A 73 0.31 8.20 -11.18
N SER A 74 1.13 7.18 -10.88
CA SER A 74 0.94 6.31 -9.73
C SER A 74 1.06 7.09 -8.42
N ALA A 75 2.03 7.99 -8.31
CA ALA A 75 2.25 8.82 -7.13
C ALA A 75 1.04 9.74 -6.83
N VAL A 76 0.55 10.47 -7.84
CA VAL A 76 -0.63 11.35 -7.69
C VAL A 76 -1.87 10.57 -7.23
N LYS A 77 -2.06 9.36 -7.75
CA LYS A 77 -3.18 8.50 -7.37
C LYS A 77 -3.04 7.92 -5.96
N ALA A 78 -1.84 7.47 -5.61
CA ALA A 78 -1.52 7.04 -4.25
C ALA A 78 -1.77 8.19 -3.26
N ARG A 79 -1.34 9.42 -3.58
CA ARG A 79 -1.62 10.63 -2.78
C ARG A 79 -3.11 10.84 -2.56
N ALA A 80 -3.90 10.84 -3.63
CA ALA A 80 -5.36 11.04 -3.54
C ALA A 80 -6.05 9.97 -2.66
N LEU A 81 -5.60 8.72 -2.73
CA LEU A 81 -6.12 7.63 -1.88
C LEU A 81 -5.77 7.84 -0.40
N LEU A 82 -4.55 8.30 -0.10
CA LEU A 82 -4.02 8.40 1.26
C LEU A 82 -4.40 9.70 1.98
N ASP A 83 -4.61 10.81 1.26
CA ASP A 83 -4.99 12.11 1.85
C ASP A 83 -6.36 12.07 2.51
N SER A 84 -7.27 11.23 1.99
CA SER A 84 -8.58 11.00 2.58
C SER A 84 -8.54 10.24 3.92
N LEU A 85 -7.37 9.72 4.32
CA LEU A 85 -7.23 8.81 5.45
C LEU A 85 -6.61 9.49 6.67
N ASN A 86 -7.39 9.50 7.76
CA ASN A 86 -6.93 9.83 9.09
C ASN A 86 -6.36 8.58 9.79
N VAL A 87 -5.13 8.69 10.32
CA VAL A 87 -4.42 7.56 10.95
C VAL A 87 -5.13 7.04 12.19
N GLU A 88 -5.70 7.90 13.03
CA GLU A 88 -6.40 7.51 14.25
C GLU A 88 -7.67 6.73 13.91
N ARG A 89 -8.44 7.21 12.91
CA ARG A 89 -9.61 6.49 12.39
C ARG A 89 -9.22 5.12 11.83
N VAL A 90 -8.18 5.05 11.00
CA VAL A 90 -7.70 3.78 10.43
C VAL A 90 -7.27 2.82 11.54
N LYS A 91 -6.62 3.31 12.60
CA LYS A 91 -6.21 2.49 13.75
C LYS A 91 -7.40 1.87 14.48
N GLN A 92 -8.55 2.56 14.54
CA GLN A 92 -9.79 2.01 15.11
C GLN A 92 -10.43 0.95 14.20
N VAL A 93 -10.30 1.10 12.88
CA VAL A 93 -10.86 0.15 11.90
C VAL A 93 -9.99 -1.10 11.76
N SER A 94 -8.68 -0.94 11.63
CA SER A 94 -7.72 -2.03 11.47
C SER A 94 -6.32 -1.58 11.89
N ARG A 95 -5.86 -2.09 13.04
CA ARG A 95 -4.50 -1.82 13.52
C ARG A 95 -3.42 -2.34 12.56
N ALA A 96 -3.65 -3.51 11.96
CA ALA A 96 -2.76 -4.08 10.95
C ALA A 96 -2.57 -3.16 9.72
N SER A 97 -3.57 -2.36 9.35
CA SER A 97 -3.47 -1.46 8.19
C SER A 97 -2.62 -0.22 8.46
N VAL A 98 -2.38 0.12 9.72
CA VAL A 98 -1.65 1.34 10.10
C VAL A 98 -0.19 1.27 9.66
N SER A 99 0.46 0.11 9.77
CA SER A 99 1.85 -0.06 9.35
C SER A 99 2.00 0.19 7.84
N PHE A 100 1.07 -0.31 7.02
CA PHE A 100 1.01 -0.06 5.58
C PHE A 100 0.71 1.41 5.24
N LEU A 101 -0.20 2.06 5.97
CA LEU A 101 -0.51 3.48 5.77
C LEU A 101 0.71 4.36 6.02
N LEU A 102 1.43 4.12 7.12
CA LEU A 102 2.63 4.88 7.46
C LEU A 102 3.76 4.62 6.47
N TRP A 103 3.96 3.36 6.06
CA TRP A 103 4.90 3.03 5.00
C TRP A 103 4.57 3.77 3.70
N ALA A 104 3.31 3.73 3.27
CA ALA A 104 2.90 4.34 2.00
C ALA A 104 3.03 5.86 2.01
N LYS A 105 2.67 6.53 3.12
CA LYS A 105 2.85 7.99 3.27
C LYS A 105 4.32 8.40 3.23
N SER A 106 5.18 7.71 4.00
CA SER A 106 6.62 7.99 4.04
C SER A 106 7.26 7.88 2.66
N HIS A 107 7.01 6.77 1.95
CA HIS A 107 7.64 6.53 0.65
C HIS A 107 7.02 7.36 -0.48
N LEU A 108 5.75 7.77 -0.34
CA LEU A 108 5.15 8.71 -1.28
C LEU A 108 5.82 10.08 -1.21
N GLU A 109 6.16 10.57 0.00
CA GLU A 109 6.93 11.81 0.15
C GLU A 109 8.32 11.70 -0.51
N GLU A 110 8.98 10.55 -0.37
CA GLU A 110 10.26 10.27 -1.06
C GLU A 110 10.12 10.25 -2.59
N VAL A 111 9.05 9.63 -3.12
CA VAL A 111 8.74 9.62 -4.55
C VAL A 111 8.52 11.03 -5.07
N GLU A 112 7.72 11.83 -4.36
CA GLU A 112 7.45 13.21 -4.77
C GLU A 112 8.71 14.06 -4.75
N ALA A 113 9.57 13.90 -3.74
CA ALA A 113 10.87 14.57 -3.68
C ALA A 113 11.82 14.16 -4.83
N ALA A 114 11.73 12.92 -5.32
CA ALA A 114 12.54 12.40 -6.41
C ALA A 114 12.05 12.80 -7.82
N VAL A 115 10.83 13.30 -7.95
CA VAL A 115 10.18 13.68 -9.22
C VAL A 115 10.24 15.20 -9.49
N ILE A 116 10.72 15.99 -8.52
CA ILE A 116 10.95 17.44 -8.62
C ILE A 116 12.35 17.74 -9.14
#